data_AF-A0A0E2B3C7-F1
#
_entry.id   AF-A0A0E2B3C7-F1
#
_cell.length_a   1.000
_cell.length_b   1.000
_cell.length_c   1.000
_cell.angle_alpha   90.00
_cell.angle_beta   90.00
_cell.angle_gamma   90.00
#
_symmetry.space_group_name_H-M   'P 1'
#
loop_
_entity.id
_entity.type
_entity.pdbx_description
1 polymer ?
#
loop_
_entity_poly.entity_id
_entity_poly.type
_entity_poly.pdbx_seq_one_letter_code
_entity_poly.pdbx_strand_id
1 'polypeptide(L)'
;MDPVKDSRFFFDLKRKFEVILEEVEKKTFDQKDEIRELESLWEEMFELAGKNDSPYFQIRLKNLKKQLETFVKSKGYEKQEFDRIYRQLGKMKRNDSVEFLDESLRNRLDRIAQKHYSPGDMTSSEVVATSKKGKYYITFRCGTIYFITDWSSYIVLKDLDRRKNTVEYKGSVYKIFPSSFVYGPSEEEYRNENFLTMNLLVLKRESGLEFYRFDTLGEILQINEGTFLKGLKPMESSEMDKRIRSYFRKAGIRYYYIPV
;
A
#
# COMPACT_ATOMS: atom_id res chain seq x y z
N MET A 1 -13.13 -12.75 61.33
CA MET A 1 -13.44 -13.44 60.07
C MET A 1 -14.44 -14.53 60.36
N ASP A 2 -15.48 -14.65 59.54
CA ASP A 2 -16.56 -15.61 59.73
C ASP A 2 -16.31 -16.79 58.78
N PRO A 3 -15.73 -17.90 59.26
CA PRO A 3 -15.18 -18.95 58.41
C PRO A 3 -16.21 -19.60 57.48
N VAL A 4 -17.51 -19.53 57.84
CA VAL A 4 -18.61 -20.02 57.00
C VAL A 4 -18.86 -19.08 55.82
N LYS A 5 -18.73 -17.75 56.01
CA LYS A 5 -18.84 -16.77 54.92
C LYS A 5 -17.64 -16.80 54.00
N ASP A 6 -16.44 -16.95 54.56
CA ASP A 6 -15.20 -17.06 53.79
C ASP A 6 -15.19 -18.35 52.94
N SER A 7 -15.72 -19.44 53.48
CA SER A 7 -15.91 -20.70 52.73
C SER A 7 -16.90 -20.55 51.57
N ARG A 8 -18.07 -19.94 51.79
CA ARG A 8 -19.05 -19.69 50.71
C ARG A 8 -18.48 -18.81 49.61
N PHE A 9 -17.81 -17.72 49.99
CA PHE A 9 -17.16 -16.81 49.05
C PHE A 9 -16.08 -17.52 48.21
N PHE A 10 -15.28 -18.40 48.82
CA PHE A 10 -14.31 -19.21 48.09
C PHE A 10 -14.95 -20.11 47.04
N PHE A 11 -16.06 -20.80 47.38
CA PHE A 11 -16.75 -21.67 46.42
C PHE A 11 -17.46 -20.90 45.31
N ASP A 12 -17.95 -19.69 45.59
CA ASP A 12 -18.48 -18.80 44.55
C ASP A 12 -17.38 -18.34 43.58
N LEU A 13 -16.19 -18.01 44.09
CA LEU A 13 -15.02 -17.69 43.26
C LEU A 13 -14.56 -18.90 42.42
N LYS A 14 -14.52 -20.09 43.01
CA LYS A 14 -14.22 -21.34 42.29
C LYS A 14 -15.20 -21.55 41.15
N ARG A 15 -16.50 -21.42 41.41
CA ARG A 15 -17.53 -21.58 40.37
C ARG A 15 -17.36 -20.57 39.24
N LYS A 16 -17.06 -19.31 39.58
CA LYS A 16 -16.76 -18.28 38.57
C LYS A 16 -15.52 -18.62 37.74
N PHE A 17 -14.48 -19.16 38.37
CA PHE A 17 -13.29 -19.64 37.67
C PHE A 17 -13.61 -20.78 36.71
N GLU A 18 -14.40 -21.77 37.13
CA GLU A 18 -14.83 -22.90 36.28
C GLU A 18 -15.61 -22.43 35.05
N VAL A 19 -16.56 -21.52 35.23
CA VAL A 19 -17.33 -20.94 34.10
C VAL A 19 -16.41 -20.22 33.11
N ILE A 20 -15.48 -19.40 33.61
CA ILE A 20 -14.51 -18.70 32.75
C ILE A 20 -13.60 -19.71 32.04
N LEU A 21 -13.18 -20.77 32.73
CA LEU A 21 -12.34 -21.81 32.14
C LEU A 21 -13.07 -22.58 31.03
N GLU A 22 -14.34 -22.93 31.23
CA GLU A 22 -15.19 -23.56 30.20
C GLU A 22 -15.37 -22.65 28.98
N GLU A 23 -15.54 -21.33 29.17
CA GLU A 23 -15.60 -20.38 28.07
C GLU A 23 -14.27 -20.27 27.31
N VAL A 24 -13.15 -20.30 28.02
CA VAL A 24 -11.80 -20.32 27.41
C VAL A 24 -11.58 -21.61 26.63
N GLU A 25 -12.00 -22.76 27.17
CA GLU A 25 -11.90 -24.05 26.50
C GLU A 25 -12.71 -24.06 25.19
N LYS A 26 -13.97 -23.62 25.22
CA LYS A 26 -14.82 -23.52 24.02
C LYS A 26 -14.18 -22.65 22.93
N LYS A 27 -13.73 -21.44 23.28
CA LYS A 27 -13.03 -20.55 22.33
C LYS A 27 -11.76 -21.17 21.77
N THR A 28 -11.06 -21.97 22.56
CA THR A 28 -9.84 -22.68 22.12
C THR A 28 -10.18 -23.83 21.15
N PHE A 29 -11.34 -24.46 21.29
CA PHE A 29 -11.84 -25.45 20.34
C PHE A 29 -12.25 -24.81 19.01
N ASP A 30 -13.03 -23.73 19.04
CA ASP A 30 -13.45 -23.00 17.83
C ASP A 30 -12.23 -22.50 17.03
N GLN A 31 -11.20 -22.01 17.73
CA GLN A 31 -9.91 -21.65 17.13
C GLN A 31 -9.22 -22.77 16.35
N LYS A 32 -9.38 -24.03 16.76
CA LYS A 32 -8.81 -25.16 16.00
C LYS A 32 -9.53 -25.37 14.68
N ASP A 33 -10.85 -25.17 14.65
CA ASP A 33 -11.63 -25.29 13.42
C ASP A 33 -11.30 -24.14 12.46
N GLU A 34 -11.15 -22.92 12.98
CA GLU A 34 -10.76 -21.75 12.20
C GLU A 34 -9.32 -21.86 11.66
N ILE A 35 -8.38 -22.41 12.45
CA ILE A 35 -7.02 -22.70 11.99
C ILE A 35 -7.04 -23.74 10.85
N ARG A 36 -7.88 -24.78 10.98
CA ARG A 36 -8.02 -25.82 9.96
C ARG A 36 -8.58 -25.26 8.65
N GLU A 37 -9.51 -24.32 8.72
CA GLU A 37 -10.01 -23.61 7.54
C GLU A 37 -8.91 -22.78 6.88
N LEU A 38 -8.08 -22.07 7.65
CA LEU A 38 -6.92 -21.34 7.12
C LEU A 38 -5.89 -22.26 6.43
N GLU A 39 -5.66 -23.45 6.98
CA GLU A 39 -4.80 -24.46 6.35
C GLU A 39 -5.39 -24.97 5.03
N SER A 40 -6.70 -25.23 4.97
CA SER A 40 -7.40 -25.63 3.74
C SER A 40 -7.29 -24.55 2.65
N LEU A 41 -7.56 -23.29 3.00
CA LEU A 41 -7.43 -22.16 2.07
C LEU A 41 -5.99 -22.02 1.56
N TRP A 42 -5.00 -22.24 2.42
CA TRP A 42 -3.61 -22.24 2.02
C TRP A 42 -3.30 -23.34 1.00
N GLU A 43 -3.78 -24.56 1.22
CA GLU A 43 -3.59 -25.69 0.31
C GLU A 43 -4.20 -25.41 -1.06
N GLU A 44 -5.44 -24.92 -1.12
CA GLU A 44 -6.10 -24.55 -2.37
C GLU A 44 -5.32 -23.48 -3.15
N MET A 45 -4.87 -22.42 -2.46
CA MET A 45 -4.05 -21.38 -3.09
C MET A 45 -2.72 -21.93 -3.62
N PHE A 46 -2.11 -22.85 -2.88
CA PHE A 46 -0.82 -23.43 -3.26
C PHE A 46 -0.95 -24.37 -4.46
N GLU A 47 -2.00 -25.19 -4.49
CA GLU A 47 -2.32 -26.03 -5.65
C GLU A 47 -2.61 -25.20 -6.90
N LEU A 48 -3.37 -24.11 -6.77
CA LEU A 48 -3.67 -23.21 -7.89
C LEU A 48 -2.40 -22.54 -8.42
N ALA A 49 -1.50 -22.07 -7.55
CA ALA A 49 -0.20 -21.55 -7.96
C ALA A 49 0.71 -22.64 -8.56
N GLY A 50 0.52 -23.90 -8.15
CA GLY A 50 1.10 -25.11 -8.74
C GLY A 50 0.67 -25.33 -10.18
N LYS A 51 -0.64 -25.45 -10.40
CA LYS A 51 -1.26 -25.74 -11.70
C LYS A 51 -0.98 -24.67 -12.77
N ASN A 52 -0.73 -23.43 -12.34
CA ASN A 52 -0.49 -22.29 -13.22
C ASN A 52 0.99 -21.85 -13.30
N ASP A 53 1.93 -22.72 -12.92
CA ASP A 53 3.38 -22.45 -12.97
C ASP A 53 3.77 -21.04 -12.49
N SER A 54 3.26 -20.69 -11.31
CA SER A 54 3.39 -19.36 -10.70
C SER A 54 4.39 -19.39 -9.54
N PRO A 55 5.71 -19.46 -9.81
CA PRO A 55 6.74 -19.67 -8.79
C PRO A 55 6.81 -18.54 -7.75
N TYR A 56 6.50 -17.30 -8.13
CA TYR A 56 6.42 -16.19 -7.19
C TYR A 56 5.36 -16.41 -6.11
N PHE A 57 4.16 -16.84 -6.51
CA PHE A 57 3.07 -17.14 -5.57
C PHE A 57 3.40 -18.36 -4.72
N GLN A 58 4.00 -19.42 -5.28
CA GLN A 58 4.43 -20.58 -4.51
C GLN A 58 5.46 -20.24 -3.43
N ILE A 59 6.46 -19.41 -3.73
CA ILE A 59 7.48 -18.97 -2.75
C ILE A 59 6.83 -18.17 -1.62
N ARG A 60 5.86 -17.30 -1.94
CA ARG A 60 5.17 -16.48 -0.95
C ARG A 60 4.22 -17.29 -0.08
N LEU A 61 3.53 -18.27 -0.66
CA LEU A 61 2.68 -19.21 0.05
C LEU A 61 3.50 -20.14 0.95
N LYS A 62 4.68 -20.64 0.54
CA LYS A 62 5.58 -21.39 1.44
C LYS A 62 5.97 -20.59 2.68
N ASN A 63 6.26 -19.30 2.51
CA ASN A 63 6.55 -18.41 3.62
C ASN A 63 5.32 -18.13 4.50
N LEU A 64 4.13 -18.02 3.90
CA LEU A 64 2.86 -17.87 4.62
C LEU A 64 2.58 -19.12 5.49
N LYS A 65 2.79 -20.33 4.96
CA LYS A 65 2.64 -21.59 5.72
C LYS A 65 3.55 -21.62 6.93
N LYS A 66 4.83 -21.30 6.76
CA LYS A 66 5.79 -21.26 7.87
C LYS A 66 5.36 -20.27 8.97
N GLN A 67 4.77 -19.14 8.59
CA GLN A 67 4.24 -18.15 9.53
C GLN A 67 2.97 -18.64 10.23
N LEU A 68 2.07 -19.30 9.50
CA LEU A 68 0.87 -19.92 10.07
C LEU A 68 1.23 -21.02 11.07
N GLU A 69 2.16 -21.92 10.72
CA GLU A 69 2.66 -22.96 11.63
C GLU A 69 3.32 -22.37 12.89
N THR A 70 4.03 -21.26 12.75
CA THR A 70 4.66 -20.55 13.89
C THR A 70 3.59 -19.95 14.79
N PHE A 71 2.55 -19.36 14.22
CA PHE A 71 1.39 -18.79 14.91
C PHE A 71 0.56 -19.85 15.66
N VAL A 72 0.38 -21.05 15.09
CA VAL A 72 -0.30 -22.16 15.78
C VAL A 72 0.54 -22.68 16.95
N LYS A 73 1.88 -22.69 16.82
CA LYS A 73 2.80 -23.19 17.86
C LYS A 73 3.03 -22.21 19.00
N SER A 74 3.01 -20.90 18.75
CA SER A 74 3.23 -19.87 19.76
C SER A 74 2.14 -19.86 20.84
N LYS A 75 0.90 -20.24 20.49
CA LYS A 75 -0.29 -20.25 21.37
C LYS A 75 -0.62 -18.92 22.06
N GLY A 76 0.20 -17.88 21.85
CA GLY A 76 0.01 -16.53 22.33
C GLY A 76 -0.46 -15.68 21.16
N TYR A 77 -1.77 -15.61 20.97
CA TYR A 77 -2.42 -14.89 19.88
C TYR A 77 -2.30 -13.36 20.04
N GLU A 78 -1.06 -12.86 20.00
CA GLU A 78 -0.78 -11.43 20.07
C GLU A 78 -0.97 -10.78 18.71
N LYS A 79 -1.44 -9.52 18.71
CA LYS A 79 -1.66 -8.73 17.49
C LYS A 79 -0.46 -8.72 16.54
N GLN A 80 0.76 -8.73 17.10
CA GLN A 80 1.99 -8.74 16.32
C GLN A 80 2.15 -9.99 15.45
N GLU A 81 1.61 -11.14 15.88
CA GLU A 81 1.68 -12.39 15.12
C GLU A 81 0.72 -12.35 13.93
N PHE A 82 -0.50 -11.83 14.13
CA PHE A 82 -1.44 -11.57 13.05
C PHE A 82 -0.89 -10.55 12.04
N ASP A 83 -0.28 -9.46 12.51
CA ASP A 83 0.33 -8.44 11.65
C ASP A 83 1.42 -9.01 10.73
N ARG A 84 2.12 -10.08 11.14
CA ARG A 84 3.12 -10.76 10.30
C ARG A 84 2.44 -11.54 9.17
N ILE A 85 1.37 -12.27 9.47
CA ILE A 85 0.57 -13.02 8.50
C ILE A 85 -0.08 -12.04 7.50
N TYR A 86 -0.72 -10.96 7.99
CA TYR A 86 -1.32 -9.94 7.13
C TYR A 86 -0.31 -9.23 6.25
N ARG A 87 0.89 -8.91 6.76
CA ARG A 87 1.97 -8.36 5.93
C ARG A 87 2.40 -9.32 4.83
N GLN A 88 2.41 -10.62 5.09
CA GLN A 88 2.77 -11.62 4.08
C GLN A 88 1.67 -11.78 3.02
N LEU A 89 0.40 -11.77 3.42
CA LEU A 89 -0.74 -11.73 2.50
C LEU A 89 -0.72 -10.46 1.63
N GLY A 90 -0.46 -9.29 2.21
CA GLY A 90 -0.41 -8.01 1.50
C GLY A 90 0.70 -7.90 0.43
N LYS A 91 1.65 -8.84 0.39
CA LYS A 91 2.64 -8.95 -0.68
C LYS A 91 2.13 -9.67 -1.93
N MET A 92 1.01 -10.38 -1.84
CA MET A 92 0.34 -11.04 -2.96
C MET A 92 -0.79 -10.14 -3.43
N LYS A 93 -0.54 -9.29 -4.43
CA LYS A 93 -1.51 -8.30 -4.89
C LYS A 93 -2.33 -8.84 -6.05
N ARG A 94 -3.57 -8.36 -6.16
CA ARG A 94 -4.44 -8.69 -7.30
C ARG A 94 -3.83 -8.33 -8.66
N ASN A 95 -2.96 -7.32 -8.70
CA ASN A 95 -2.26 -6.90 -9.92
C ASN A 95 -1.13 -7.85 -10.32
N ASP A 96 -0.71 -8.75 -9.42
CA ASP A 96 0.27 -9.80 -9.71
C ASP A 96 -0.38 -11.00 -10.43
N SER A 97 -1.70 -10.93 -10.72
CA SER A 97 -2.45 -11.95 -11.47
C SER A 97 -1.97 -12.20 -12.90
N VAL A 98 -1.03 -11.38 -13.40
CA VAL A 98 -0.35 -11.56 -14.68
C VAL A 98 0.38 -12.92 -14.73
N GLU A 99 0.80 -13.49 -13.59
CA GLU A 99 1.39 -14.83 -13.59
C GLU A 99 0.43 -15.97 -13.88
N PHE A 100 -0.88 -15.73 -13.69
CA PHE A 100 -1.95 -16.69 -14.00
C PHE A 100 -2.52 -16.50 -15.43
N LEU A 101 -1.91 -15.64 -16.25
CA LEU A 101 -2.30 -15.47 -17.64
C LEU A 101 -1.64 -16.55 -18.50
N ASP A 102 -2.46 -17.25 -19.29
CA ASP A 102 -2.01 -18.32 -20.20
C ASP A 102 -0.83 -17.90 -21.08
N GLU A 103 0.00 -18.88 -21.43
CA GLU A 103 1.14 -18.78 -22.35
C GLU A 103 0.79 -18.01 -23.65
N SER A 104 -0.47 -18.09 -24.11
CA SER A 104 -0.95 -17.39 -25.30
C SER A 104 -1.09 -15.88 -25.11
N LEU A 105 -1.45 -15.43 -23.90
CA LEU A 105 -1.53 -14.01 -23.53
C LEU A 105 -0.16 -13.46 -23.17
N ARG A 106 0.71 -14.25 -22.53
CA ARG A 106 2.14 -13.92 -22.34
C ARG A 106 2.84 -13.71 -23.68
N ASN A 107 2.70 -14.64 -24.62
CA ASN A 107 3.25 -14.50 -25.98
C ASN A 107 2.70 -13.30 -26.74
N ARG A 108 1.44 -12.92 -26.49
CA ARG A 108 0.82 -11.73 -27.11
C ARG A 108 1.35 -10.43 -26.50
N LEU A 109 1.58 -10.40 -25.19
CA LEU A 109 2.26 -9.30 -24.49
C LEU A 109 3.74 -9.21 -24.88
N ASP A 110 4.45 -10.33 -25.01
CA ASP A 110 5.83 -10.39 -25.46
C ASP A 110 5.98 -9.99 -26.93
N ARG A 111 5.03 -10.35 -27.82
CA ARG A 111 5.00 -9.81 -29.19
C ARG A 111 4.75 -8.30 -29.23
N ILE A 112 3.97 -7.77 -28.29
CA ILE A 112 3.76 -6.32 -28.15
C ILE A 112 5.04 -5.67 -27.63
N ALA A 113 5.73 -6.26 -26.65
CA ALA A 113 6.99 -5.78 -26.12
C ALA A 113 8.15 -5.85 -27.14
N GLN A 114 8.22 -6.92 -27.94
CA GLN A 114 9.21 -7.09 -29.01
C GLN A 114 8.98 -6.15 -30.19
N LYS A 115 7.72 -5.77 -30.51
CA LYS A 115 7.44 -4.71 -31.49
C LYS A 115 7.91 -3.32 -31.05
N HIS A 116 8.27 -3.16 -29.77
CA HIS A 116 8.83 -1.94 -29.20
C HIS A 116 10.34 -2.03 -28.91
N TYR A 117 11.00 -3.14 -29.25
CA TYR A 117 12.45 -3.30 -29.10
C TYR A 117 13.10 -3.61 -30.46
N SER A 118 13.61 -2.56 -31.10
CA SER A 118 14.67 -2.72 -32.11
C SER A 118 16.02 -2.76 -31.35
N PRO A 119 16.87 -3.77 -31.54
CA PRO A 119 18.11 -3.90 -30.79
C PRO A 119 19.16 -2.97 -31.38
N GLY A 120 19.61 -1.99 -30.59
CA GLY A 120 20.69 -1.08 -30.94
C GLY A 120 21.12 -0.25 -29.74
N ASP A 121 22.33 -0.58 -29.27
CA ASP A 121 23.22 0.16 -28.38
C ASP A 121 22.86 0.36 -26.90
N MET A 122 23.60 -0.43 -26.10
CA MET A 122 24.01 -0.07 -24.75
C MET A 122 24.81 1.25 -24.80
N THR A 123 24.28 2.32 -24.20
CA THR A 123 25.00 3.33 -23.39
C THR A 123 24.03 4.43 -22.96
N SER A 124 24.15 4.87 -21.70
CA SER A 124 23.64 6.14 -21.14
C SER A 124 22.37 6.74 -21.76
N SER A 125 21.21 6.50 -21.13
CA SER A 125 19.96 7.17 -21.50
C SER A 125 19.93 8.64 -21.06
N GLU A 126 20.63 9.50 -21.79
CA GLU A 126 20.07 10.77 -22.23
C GLU A 126 19.12 10.45 -23.37
N VAL A 127 17.80 10.52 -23.14
CA VAL A 127 16.83 10.42 -24.25
C VAL A 127 16.25 11.80 -24.50
N VAL A 128 16.86 12.42 -25.51
CA VAL A 128 16.37 13.58 -26.24
C VAL A 128 14.99 13.27 -26.83
N ALA A 129 14.14 14.28 -26.77
CA ALA A 129 12.77 14.30 -27.26
C ALA A 129 12.59 13.67 -28.66
N THR A 130 11.75 12.65 -28.74
CA THR A 130 11.06 12.27 -29.99
C THR A 130 9.58 12.58 -29.86
N SER A 131 9.16 13.58 -30.61
CA SER A 131 7.85 14.19 -30.67
C SER A 131 6.81 13.29 -31.36
N LYS A 132 5.93 12.67 -30.57
CA LYS A 132 4.54 12.35 -30.95
C LYS A 132 3.57 12.65 -29.78
N LYS A 133 3.16 13.93 -29.69
CA LYS A 133 1.89 14.50 -29.16
C LYS A 133 1.27 13.94 -27.86
N GLY A 134 2.07 13.61 -26.84
CA GLY A 134 1.57 13.36 -25.49
C GLY A 134 2.48 14.00 -24.44
N LYS A 135 1.90 14.73 -23.48
CA LYS A 135 2.61 15.22 -22.30
C LYS A 135 2.61 14.09 -21.27
N TYR A 136 3.73 13.95 -20.57
CA TYR A 136 3.85 12.96 -19.50
C TYR A 136 3.39 13.57 -18.19
N TYR A 137 2.64 12.80 -17.40
CA TYR A 137 2.18 13.16 -16.08
C TYR A 137 2.60 12.08 -15.09
N ILE A 138 2.94 12.47 -13.87
CA ILE A 138 3.21 11.55 -12.77
C ILE A 138 2.02 11.56 -11.81
N THR A 139 1.61 10.38 -11.37
CA THR A 139 0.58 10.23 -10.34
C THR A 139 1.18 9.75 -9.03
N PHE A 140 0.60 10.18 -7.91
CA PHE A 140 1.01 9.72 -6.59
C PHE A 140 -0.16 9.82 -5.62
N ARG A 141 -0.12 9.02 -4.56
CA ARG A 141 -1.14 8.98 -3.51
C ARG A 141 -0.56 9.49 -2.20
N CYS A 142 -1.30 10.35 -1.52
CA CYS A 142 -1.05 10.75 -0.14
C CYS A 142 -2.35 10.55 0.66
N GLY A 143 -2.34 9.65 1.63
CA GLY A 143 -3.51 9.16 2.34
C GLY A 143 -4.52 8.51 1.37
N THR A 144 -5.74 9.01 1.40
CA THR A 144 -6.84 8.60 0.52
C THR A 144 -6.92 9.41 -0.78
N ILE A 145 -6.01 10.36 -0.98
CA ILE A 145 -6.09 11.35 -2.06
C ILE A 145 -5.03 11.07 -3.11
N TYR A 146 -5.47 11.13 -4.37
CA TYR A 146 -4.65 10.87 -5.54
C TYR A 146 -4.33 12.19 -6.22
N PHE A 147 -3.06 12.42 -6.52
CA PHE A 147 -2.57 13.59 -7.21
C PHE A 147 -2.04 13.22 -8.58
N ILE A 148 -2.12 14.19 -9.48
CA ILE A 148 -1.49 14.13 -10.80
C ILE A 148 -0.82 15.47 -11.07
N THR A 149 0.39 15.45 -11.58
CA THR A 149 1.13 16.65 -12.01
C THR A 149 1.97 16.34 -13.22
N ASP A 150 2.46 17.35 -13.91
CA ASP A 150 3.35 17.16 -15.05
C ASP A 150 4.58 16.36 -14.63
N TRP A 151 5.00 15.41 -15.45
CA TRP A 151 6.20 14.63 -15.18
C TRP A 151 7.45 15.49 -15.39
N SER A 152 8.44 15.28 -14.53
CA SER A 152 9.81 15.73 -14.74
C SER A 152 10.78 14.77 -14.04
N SER A 153 12.09 14.99 -14.23
CA SER A 153 13.10 14.22 -13.50
C SER A 153 12.86 14.36 -11.99
N TYR A 154 12.86 13.23 -11.28
CA TYR A 154 12.52 13.21 -9.87
C TYR A 154 13.50 12.41 -9.01
N ILE A 155 13.50 12.72 -7.72
CA ILE A 155 14.23 11.99 -6.68
C ILE A 155 13.23 11.61 -5.59
N VAL A 156 13.43 10.47 -4.94
CA VAL A 156 12.63 10.07 -3.78
C VAL A 156 13.49 10.16 -2.53
N LEU A 157 13.05 10.94 -1.54
CA LEU A 157 13.58 10.94 -0.18
C LEU A 157 12.68 10.08 0.69
N LYS A 158 13.25 9.23 1.53
CA LYS A 158 12.53 8.29 2.38
C LYS A 158 12.80 8.55 3.85
N ASP A 159 11.96 7.97 4.70
CA ASP A 159 12.17 7.90 6.15
C ASP A 159 12.29 9.29 6.83
N LEU A 160 11.54 10.27 6.32
CA LEU A 160 11.49 11.63 6.88
C LEU A 160 10.37 11.78 7.91
N ASP A 161 10.51 12.69 8.87
CA ASP A 161 9.45 12.95 9.87
C ASP A 161 8.16 13.50 9.21
N ARG A 162 7.07 12.74 9.32
CA ARG A 162 5.76 13.03 8.73
C ARG A 162 5.14 14.35 9.22
N ARG A 163 5.51 14.83 10.41
CA ARG A 163 5.00 16.07 11.00
C ARG A 163 5.57 17.33 10.34
N LYS A 164 6.69 17.20 9.63
CA LYS A 164 7.35 18.33 8.97
C LYS A 164 6.53 18.84 7.78
N ASN A 165 6.41 20.16 7.70
CA ASN A 165 5.83 20.88 6.56
C ASN A 165 6.90 21.57 5.70
N THR A 166 8.16 21.46 6.10
CA THR A 166 9.33 21.97 5.39
C THR A 166 10.46 20.96 5.45
N VAL A 167 11.33 20.99 4.44
CA VAL A 167 12.55 20.19 4.40
C VAL A 167 13.71 21.09 4.00
N GLU A 168 14.83 20.95 4.69
CA GLU A 168 16.08 21.55 4.26
C GLU A 168 16.78 20.58 3.30
N TYR A 169 17.07 21.06 2.10
CA TYR A 169 17.73 20.26 1.07
C TYR A 169 18.76 21.13 0.36
N LYS A 170 20.02 20.68 0.35
CA LYS A 170 21.16 21.42 -0.23
C LYS A 170 21.27 22.89 0.25
N GLY A 171 21.05 23.11 1.55
CA GLY A 171 21.19 24.44 2.18
C GLY A 171 20.05 25.42 1.91
N SER A 172 18.94 24.97 1.32
CA SER A 172 17.72 25.77 1.12
C SER A 172 16.52 25.08 1.75
N VAL A 173 15.59 25.86 2.30
CA VAL A 173 14.37 25.35 2.94
C VAL A 173 13.22 25.36 1.93
N TYR A 174 12.64 24.19 1.71
CA TYR A 174 11.52 23.99 0.79
C TYR A 174 10.25 23.63 1.56
N LYS A 175 9.10 24.09 1.05
CA LYS A 175 7.79 23.70 1.57
C LYS A 175 7.40 22.34 1.03
N ILE A 176 6.86 21.50 1.90
CA ILE A 176 6.32 20.18 1.56
C ILE A 176 4.84 20.33 1.25
N PHE A 177 4.42 19.81 0.11
CA PHE A 177 3.03 19.74 -0.30
C PHE A 177 2.57 18.28 -0.35
N PRO A 178 1.32 17.93 0.00
CA PRO A 178 0.39 18.70 0.83
C PRO A 178 0.93 18.89 2.26
N SER A 179 0.32 19.79 3.04
CA SER A 179 0.72 19.96 4.45
C SER A 179 0.32 18.74 5.30
N SER A 180 0.96 18.55 6.45
CA SER A 180 0.71 17.44 7.38
C SER A 180 -0.72 17.44 7.93
N PHE A 181 -1.38 18.61 7.95
CA PHE A 181 -2.72 18.80 8.48
C PHE A 181 -3.84 18.61 7.46
N VAL A 182 -3.52 18.51 6.17
CA VAL A 182 -4.52 18.26 5.11
C VAL A 182 -5.14 16.86 5.22
N TYR A 183 -4.53 15.98 6.02
CA TYR A 183 -5.03 14.64 6.33
C TYR A 183 -4.97 14.50 7.84
N GLY A 184 -6.09 14.68 8.53
CA GLY A 184 -6.17 14.34 9.95
C GLY A 184 -6.03 12.82 10.09
N PRO A 185 -4.89 12.30 10.60
CA PRO A 185 -4.85 10.90 11.01
C PRO A 185 -5.86 10.75 12.15
N SER A 186 -6.56 9.63 12.24
CA SER A 186 -7.28 9.33 13.48
C SER A 186 -6.28 9.25 14.65
N GLU A 187 -6.67 9.58 15.88
CA GLU A 187 -5.74 9.54 17.04
C GLU A 187 -5.04 8.18 17.22
N GLU A 188 -5.64 7.11 16.70
CA GLU A 188 -5.09 5.75 16.71
C GLU A 188 -3.90 5.58 15.75
N GLU A 189 -3.85 6.33 14.64
CA GLU A 189 -2.74 6.30 13.67
C GLU A 189 -1.46 6.96 14.20
N TYR A 190 -1.58 7.90 15.15
CA TYR A 190 -0.43 8.54 15.80
C TYR A 190 0.36 7.60 16.73
N ARG A 191 -0.22 6.48 17.17
CA ARG A 191 0.40 5.55 18.14
C ARG A 191 1.31 4.49 17.50
N ASN A 192 1.42 4.47 16.16
CA ASN A 192 2.19 3.48 15.44
C ASN A 192 3.50 4.11 14.92
N GLU A 193 4.67 3.60 15.31
CA GLU A 193 5.98 4.21 14.97
C GLU A 193 6.23 4.27 13.45
N ASN A 194 5.70 3.31 12.69
CA ASN A 194 5.75 3.31 11.21
C ASN A 194 4.91 4.44 10.57
N PHE A 195 4.04 5.09 11.35
CA PHE A 195 3.24 6.25 10.91
C PHE A 195 3.98 7.58 11.09
N LEU A 196 5.12 7.58 11.78
CA LEU A 196 5.92 8.79 12.01
C LEU A 196 6.82 9.14 10.81
N THR A 197 6.98 8.22 9.86
CA THR A 197 7.82 8.43 8.67
C THR A 197 7.00 8.73 7.42
N MET A 198 7.55 9.55 6.52
CA MET A 198 7.00 9.90 5.21
C MET A 198 8.06 9.81 4.11
N ASN A 199 7.59 9.65 2.88
CA ASN A 199 8.42 9.79 1.69
C ASN A 199 8.10 11.13 0.99
N LEU A 200 9.14 11.74 0.41
CA LEU A 200 9.02 12.93 -0.43
C LEU A 200 9.42 12.61 -1.87
N LEU A 201 8.54 12.96 -2.80
CA LEU A 201 8.79 12.99 -4.23
C LEU A 201 9.30 14.40 -4.56
N VAL A 202 10.56 14.49 -4.98
CA VAL A 202 11.22 15.74 -5.34
C VAL A 202 11.21 15.87 -6.85
N LEU A 203 10.35 16.74 -7.40
CA LEU A 203 10.33 17.03 -8.83
C LEU A 203 11.29 18.18 -9.15
N LYS A 204 12.14 17.97 -10.16
CA LYS A 204 13.01 19.03 -10.71
C LYS A 204 12.24 19.78 -11.77
N ARG A 205 11.88 21.04 -11.51
CA ARG A 205 11.24 21.95 -12.46
C ARG A 205 12.26 22.97 -12.96
N GLU A 206 11.90 23.67 -14.04
CA GLU A 206 12.66 24.83 -14.50
C GLU A 206 12.70 25.95 -13.44
N SER A 207 11.60 26.11 -12.70
CA SER A 207 11.44 27.11 -11.63
C SER A 207 12.10 26.72 -10.30
N GLY A 208 12.56 25.48 -10.15
CA GLY A 208 13.18 24.98 -8.92
C GLY A 208 12.78 23.56 -8.53
N LEU A 209 12.97 23.23 -7.25
CA LEU A 209 12.62 21.93 -6.70
C LEU A 209 11.26 21.98 -6.00
N GLU A 210 10.40 21.02 -6.31
CA GLU A 210 9.09 20.86 -5.66
C GLU A 210 9.08 19.57 -4.83
N PHE A 211 8.58 19.64 -3.60
CA PHE A 211 8.60 18.53 -2.65
C PHE A 211 7.19 18.07 -2.34
N TYR A 212 6.88 16.84 -2.72
CA TYR A 212 5.57 16.24 -2.58
C TYR A 212 5.56 15.09 -1.58
N ARG A 213 4.78 15.17 -0.50
CA ARG A 213 4.49 14.03 0.37
C ARG A 213 3.71 12.99 -0.43
N PHE A 214 4.16 11.74 -0.34
CA PHE A 214 3.44 10.60 -0.90
C PHE A 214 3.61 9.35 -0.05
N ASP A 215 2.56 8.52 -0.04
CA ASP A 215 2.57 7.16 0.52
C ASP A 215 2.79 6.11 -0.58
N THR A 216 2.36 6.39 -1.80
CA THR A 216 2.55 5.46 -2.94
C THR A 216 2.72 6.23 -4.24
N LEU A 217 3.79 5.95 -5.00
CA LEU A 217 3.91 6.44 -6.38
C LEU A 217 2.99 5.64 -7.28
N GLY A 218 2.27 6.34 -8.15
CA GLY A 218 1.43 5.74 -9.16
C GLY A 218 2.16 5.58 -10.50
N GLU A 219 1.37 5.45 -11.55
CA GLU A 219 1.84 5.33 -12.93
C GLU A 219 2.28 6.69 -13.52
N ILE A 220 3.20 6.63 -14.48
CA ILE A 220 3.50 7.74 -15.39
C ILE A 220 2.55 7.61 -16.59
N LEU A 221 1.75 8.65 -16.80
CA LEU A 221 0.72 8.70 -17.84
C LEU A 221 1.20 9.53 -19.01
N GLN A 222 1.16 8.96 -20.21
CA GLN A 222 1.29 9.74 -21.44
C GLN A 222 -0.13 10.09 -21.93
N ILE A 223 -0.51 11.37 -21.83
CA ILE A 223 -1.84 11.84 -22.25
C ILE A 223 -1.67 13.00 -23.22
N ASN A 224 -2.47 13.03 -24.28
CA ASN A 224 -2.55 14.21 -25.14
C ASN A 224 -3.06 15.40 -24.31
N GLU A 225 -2.33 16.52 -24.34
CA GLU A 225 -2.63 17.70 -23.52
C GLU A 225 -4.05 18.23 -23.77
N GLY A 226 -4.52 18.26 -25.03
CA GLY A 226 -5.88 18.69 -25.35
C GLY A 226 -6.95 17.77 -24.76
N THR A 227 -6.70 16.46 -24.73
CA THR A 227 -7.59 15.48 -24.09
C THR A 227 -7.55 15.61 -22.56
N PHE A 228 -6.37 15.84 -21.99
CA PHE A 228 -6.20 16.03 -20.56
C PHE A 228 -6.96 17.27 -20.08
N LEU A 229 -6.75 18.42 -20.73
CA LEU A 229 -7.41 19.68 -20.40
C LEU A 229 -8.94 19.59 -20.55
N LYS A 230 -9.45 18.94 -21.61
CA LYS A 230 -10.89 18.69 -21.76
C LYS A 230 -11.47 17.76 -20.69
N GLY A 231 -10.65 16.84 -20.17
CA GLY A 231 -11.02 15.91 -19.11
C GLY A 231 -10.94 16.50 -17.70
N LEU A 232 -10.30 17.65 -17.53
CA LEU A 232 -10.24 18.35 -16.24
C LEU A 232 -11.59 18.93 -15.89
N LYS A 233 -12.09 18.54 -14.71
CA LYS A 233 -13.32 19.07 -14.15
C LYS A 233 -12.97 20.12 -13.09
N PRO A 234 -13.59 21.32 -13.14
CA PRO A 234 -13.35 22.35 -12.14
C PRO A 234 -13.89 21.90 -10.76
N MET A 235 -13.33 22.49 -9.71
CA MET A 235 -13.81 22.37 -8.34
C MET A 235 -14.30 23.73 -7.84
N GLU A 236 -15.48 23.77 -7.23
CA GLU A 236 -16.11 25.03 -6.80
C GLU A 236 -15.45 25.64 -5.55
N SER A 237 -14.79 24.84 -4.74
CA SER A 237 -13.81 25.29 -3.76
C SER A 237 -12.95 24.09 -3.34
N SER A 238 -11.66 24.31 -3.15
CA SER A 238 -10.74 23.31 -2.60
C SER A 238 -10.40 23.76 -1.19
N GLU A 239 -10.90 23.04 -0.18
CA GLU A 239 -10.42 23.18 1.21
C GLU A 239 -8.95 22.75 1.37
N MET A 240 -8.36 22.12 0.34
CA MET A 240 -7.04 21.48 0.41
C MET A 240 -5.87 22.43 0.13
N ASP A 241 -5.94 23.18 -0.98
CA ASP A 241 -4.96 24.19 -1.39
C ASP A 241 -5.54 25.01 -2.55
N LYS A 242 -5.29 26.33 -2.55
CA LYS A 242 -5.74 27.28 -3.59
C LYS A 242 -5.18 26.99 -4.99
N ARG A 243 -4.08 26.21 -5.05
CA ARG A 243 -3.43 25.79 -6.30
C ARG A 243 -4.18 24.66 -7.01
N ILE A 244 -4.94 23.85 -6.28
CA ILE A 244 -5.72 22.75 -6.86
C ILE A 244 -7.12 23.27 -7.18
N ARG A 245 -7.39 23.46 -8.46
CA ARG A 245 -8.67 23.98 -8.96
C ARG A 245 -9.44 22.99 -9.83
N SER A 246 -8.82 21.88 -10.17
CA SER A 246 -9.39 20.89 -11.07
C SER A 246 -8.93 19.47 -10.71
N TYR A 247 -9.72 18.51 -11.17
CA TYR A 247 -9.39 17.09 -11.04
C TYR A 247 -9.64 16.35 -12.36
N PHE A 248 -8.90 15.28 -12.56
CA PHE A 248 -9.01 14.33 -13.65
C PHE A 248 -9.60 13.01 -13.13
N ARG A 249 -10.43 12.31 -13.91
CA ARG A 249 -10.95 10.98 -13.54
C ARG A 249 -10.43 9.91 -14.50
N LYS A 250 -9.87 8.84 -13.94
CA LYS A 250 -9.44 7.64 -14.69
C LYS A 250 -9.82 6.39 -13.89
N ALA A 251 -10.48 5.43 -14.55
CA ALA A 251 -10.86 4.15 -13.95
C ALA A 251 -11.58 4.27 -12.59
N GLY A 252 -12.47 5.26 -12.44
CA GLY A 252 -13.22 5.51 -11.21
C GLY A 252 -12.47 6.31 -10.13
N ILE A 253 -11.17 6.58 -10.30
CA ILE A 253 -10.36 7.33 -9.33
C ILE A 253 -10.31 8.81 -9.72
N ARG A 254 -10.47 9.71 -8.72
CA ARG A 254 -10.31 11.16 -8.85
C ARG A 254 -8.88 11.56 -8.52
N TYR A 255 -8.16 12.08 -9.53
CA TYR A 255 -6.82 12.64 -9.39
C TYR A 255 -6.89 14.16 -9.35
N TYR A 256 -6.44 14.77 -8.27
CA TYR A 256 -6.35 16.22 -8.13
C TYR A 256 -5.13 16.73 -8.90
N TYR A 257 -5.37 17.65 -9.84
CA TYR A 257 -4.32 18.16 -10.69
C TYR A 257 -3.56 19.29 -9.97
N ILE A 258 -2.24 19.14 -9.88
CA ILE A 258 -1.32 20.16 -9.37
C ILE A 258 -0.68 20.81 -10.60
N PRO A 259 -1.11 22.03 -10.98
CA PRO A 259 -0.48 22.75 -12.07
C PRO A 259 0.94 23.14 -11.69
N VAL A 260 1.84 23.11 -12.69
CA VAL A 260 3.19 23.69 -12.62
C VAL A 260 3.10 25.21 -12.65
#